data_AF-A0A971YE61-F1
#
_entry.id   AF-A0A971YE61-F1
#
_cell.length_a   1.000
_cell.length_b   1.000
_cell.length_c   1.000
_cell.angle_alpha   90.00
_cell.angle_beta   90.00
_cell.angle_gamma   90.00
#
_symmetry.space_group_name_H-M   'P 1'
#
loop_
_entity.id
_entity.type
_entity.pdbx_description
1 polymer ?
#
loop_
_entity_poly.entity_id
_entity_poly.type
_entity_poly.pdbx_seq_one_letter_code
_entity_poly.pdbx_strand_id
1 'polypeptide(L)'
;MKNIAFHPRMLKKLLCIFFILGSVVSAQAAEKFGLEQVTALASDLAAKPFDGSAGQVPQVLKTLSYDDWRDIRYMPEKSIWRDEKLPFELQCFHPGLVYDRTVSINLVESGAITHLPFDSSAFQYGRNTFAEQIATDIGYAGFRVHSAINKKSYLDEFLVFLGASYFRAVPKGQVYGLSARGLAIDTAEASGEEFPFFKEFWIVKPGKKDKSITLYALLDSRRATGAFRFVATPGAETVVDVQSVLFFREPVKKIGIAPLTSMFIFGENS
;
A
#
# COMPACT_ATOMS: atom_id res chain seq x y z
N MET A 1 84.02 34.29 -13.64
CA MET A 1 83.51 35.69 -13.54
C MET A 1 81.99 35.67 -13.74
N LYS A 2 81.32 36.64 -13.14
CA LYS A 2 79.89 36.69 -12.77
C LYS A 2 78.88 36.46 -13.91
N ASN A 3 77.76 35.84 -13.51
CA ASN A 3 76.34 36.09 -13.77
C ASN A 3 75.89 36.65 -15.15
N ILE A 4 74.79 36.11 -15.68
CA ILE A 4 73.39 36.60 -15.53
C ILE A 4 72.52 35.79 -16.52
N ALA A 5 71.35 35.33 -16.08
CA ALA A 5 70.31 34.72 -16.90
C ALA A 5 69.16 35.72 -17.15
N PHE A 6 68.41 35.60 -18.26
CA PHE A 6 66.92 35.64 -18.35
C PHE A 6 66.39 35.55 -19.82
N HIS A 7 65.66 34.45 -20.12
CA HIS A 7 64.37 34.29 -20.87
C HIS A 7 64.10 34.92 -22.28
N PRO A 8 63.01 34.54 -23.03
CA PRO A 8 62.29 33.25 -23.24
C PRO A 8 61.77 33.02 -24.70
N ARG A 9 60.99 31.92 -24.90
CA ARG A 9 59.80 31.67 -25.77
C ARG A 9 59.84 30.61 -26.90
N MET A 10 58.83 29.72 -26.83
CA MET A 10 58.16 28.89 -27.86
C MET A 10 58.99 27.73 -28.46
N LEU A 11 58.49 26.53 -28.80
CA LEU A 11 57.18 26.09 -29.30
C LEU A 11 57.06 24.54 -29.18
N LYS A 12 55.89 24.02 -28.77
CA LYS A 12 55.15 22.77 -29.15
C LYS A 12 55.94 21.65 -29.90
N LYS A 13 55.81 20.33 -29.66
CA LYS A 13 54.66 19.45 -29.34
C LYS A 13 55.23 18.01 -29.27
N LEU A 14 54.83 17.17 -28.32
CA LEU A 14 54.64 15.74 -28.59
C LEU A 14 53.53 15.20 -27.68
N LEU A 15 52.55 14.58 -28.32
CA LEU A 15 51.27 14.16 -27.78
C LEU A 15 51.36 12.65 -27.51
N CYS A 16 51.36 12.25 -26.25
CA CYS A 16 51.12 10.86 -25.85
C CYS A 16 49.76 10.82 -25.12
N ILE A 17 48.74 10.31 -25.81
CA ILE A 17 47.41 10.07 -25.26
C ILE A 17 47.49 8.71 -24.55
N PHE A 18 47.53 8.74 -23.21
CA PHE A 18 47.19 7.58 -22.39
C PHE A 18 45.67 7.53 -22.24
N PHE A 19 45.03 6.60 -22.94
CA PHE A 19 43.63 6.24 -22.72
C PHE A 19 43.54 5.45 -21.41
N ILE A 20 43.26 6.14 -20.29
CA ILE A 20 42.82 5.48 -19.07
C ILE A 20 41.33 5.16 -19.27
N LEU A 21 41.02 3.91 -19.60
CA LEU A 21 39.67 3.37 -19.46
C LEU A 21 39.34 3.35 -17.96
N GLY A 22 38.85 4.47 -17.44
CA GLY A 22 38.17 4.50 -16.16
C GLY A 22 36.84 3.81 -16.35
N SER A 23 36.76 2.54 -15.96
CA SER A 23 35.50 1.87 -15.70
C SER A 23 34.80 2.65 -14.58
N VAL A 24 33.92 3.56 -14.97
CA VAL A 24 32.92 4.13 -14.08
C VAL A 24 32.00 2.97 -13.73
N VAL A 25 32.35 2.24 -12.67
CA VAL A 25 31.38 1.41 -11.97
C VAL A 25 30.42 2.41 -11.36
N SER A 26 29.36 2.74 -12.10
CA SER A 26 28.16 3.27 -11.50
C SER A 26 27.74 2.23 -10.48
N ALA A 27 28.06 2.50 -9.21
CA ALA A 27 27.35 1.90 -8.11
C ALA A 27 25.90 2.33 -8.32
N GLN A 28 25.13 1.48 -9.01
CA GLN A 28 23.68 1.58 -9.03
C GLN A 28 23.29 1.48 -7.56
N ALA A 29 23.10 2.63 -6.92
CA ALA A 29 22.46 2.67 -5.63
C ALA A 29 21.17 1.89 -5.84
N ALA A 30 21.01 0.76 -5.14
CA ALA A 30 19.79 -0.03 -5.21
C ALA A 30 18.63 0.95 -5.08
N GLU A 31 17.81 1.08 -6.13
CA GLU A 31 16.70 2.02 -6.10
C GLU A 31 15.86 1.69 -4.88
N LYS A 32 15.67 2.68 -4.00
CA LYS A 32 14.73 2.53 -2.90
C LYS A 32 13.35 2.30 -3.53
N PHE A 33 12.68 1.22 -3.13
CA PHE A 33 11.32 0.95 -3.57
C PHE A 33 10.41 2.18 -3.32
N GLY A 34 9.64 2.57 -4.34
CA GLY A 34 8.94 3.84 -4.42
C GLY A 34 7.73 3.81 -5.35
N LEU A 35 7.17 4.99 -5.61
CA LEU A 35 5.96 5.13 -6.43
C LEU A 35 6.26 4.81 -7.90
N GLU A 36 7.48 5.04 -8.35
CA GLU A 36 7.95 4.79 -9.71
C GLU A 36 7.83 3.30 -10.07
N GLN A 37 8.25 2.39 -9.18
CA GLN A 37 8.13 0.95 -9.43
C GLN A 37 6.67 0.51 -9.50
N VAL A 38 5.80 1.03 -8.62
CA VAL A 38 4.36 0.72 -8.66
C VAL A 38 3.70 1.31 -9.89
N THR A 39 4.16 2.47 -10.36
CA THR A 39 3.70 3.11 -11.60
C THR A 39 4.03 2.26 -12.81
N ALA A 40 5.23 1.67 -12.87
CA ALA A 40 5.60 0.73 -13.91
C ALA A 40 4.67 -0.50 -13.90
N LEU A 41 4.40 -1.09 -12.73
CA LEU A 41 3.45 -2.20 -12.59
C LEU A 41 2.04 -1.84 -13.05
N ALA A 42 1.54 -0.66 -12.69
CA ALA A 42 0.22 -0.20 -13.10
C ALA A 42 0.13 0.02 -14.62
N SER A 43 1.18 0.59 -15.22
CA SER A 43 1.30 0.76 -16.68
C SER A 43 1.28 -0.58 -17.40
N ASP A 44 2.08 -1.55 -16.94
CA ASP A 44 2.16 -2.89 -17.53
C ASP A 44 0.82 -3.64 -17.43
N LEU A 45 0.08 -3.44 -16.34
CA LEU A 45 -1.27 -4.00 -16.17
C LEU A 45 -2.29 -3.34 -17.10
N ALA A 46 -2.17 -2.03 -17.37
CA ALA A 46 -3.07 -1.33 -18.27
C ALA A 46 -2.87 -1.74 -19.74
N ALA A 47 -1.68 -2.22 -20.10
CA ALA A 47 -1.38 -2.72 -21.44
C ALA A 47 -1.99 -4.11 -21.74
N LYS A 48 -2.67 -4.74 -20.76
CA LYS A 48 -3.24 -6.09 -20.87
C LYS A 48 -4.74 -6.08 -20.52
N PRO A 49 -5.54 -7.01 -21.06
CA PRO A 49 -6.90 -7.22 -20.62
C PRO A 49 -6.98 -7.45 -19.10
N PHE A 50 -8.05 -6.98 -18.47
CA PHE A 50 -8.27 -7.19 -17.04
C PHE A 50 -8.44 -8.68 -16.73
N ASP A 51 -7.66 -9.18 -15.77
CA ASP A 51 -7.79 -10.53 -15.23
C ASP A 51 -8.53 -10.49 -13.89
N GLY A 52 -9.78 -10.95 -13.91
CA GLY A 52 -10.64 -11.02 -12.73
C GLY A 52 -10.44 -12.26 -11.85
N SER A 53 -9.51 -13.16 -12.21
CA SER A 53 -9.27 -14.41 -11.47
C SER A 53 -8.34 -14.27 -10.27
N ALA A 54 -7.57 -13.18 -10.18
CA ALA A 54 -6.63 -12.94 -9.09
C ALA A 54 -7.34 -12.71 -7.74
N GLY A 55 -6.80 -13.32 -6.68
CA GLY A 55 -7.26 -13.14 -5.31
C GLY A 55 -8.57 -13.85 -4.97
N GLN A 56 -8.95 -14.89 -5.72
CA GLN A 56 -10.18 -15.63 -5.44
C GLN A 56 -10.12 -16.34 -4.09
N VAL A 57 -11.06 -15.97 -3.23
CA VAL A 57 -11.24 -16.61 -1.93
C VAL A 57 -11.84 -18.02 -2.09
N PRO A 58 -11.44 -19.03 -1.29
CA PRO A 58 -12.06 -20.35 -1.30
C PRO A 58 -13.57 -20.31 -1.05
N GLN A 59 -14.32 -21.21 -1.68
CA GLN A 59 -15.78 -21.21 -1.61
C GLN A 59 -16.30 -21.34 -0.16
N VAL A 60 -15.63 -22.14 0.68
CA VAL A 60 -15.98 -22.32 2.10
C VAL A 60 -16.01 -21.00 2.87
N LEU A 61 -15.15 -20.04 2.52
CA LEU A 61 -15.08 -18.73 3.16
C LEU A 61 -16.14 -17.76 2.61
N LYS A 62 -16.65 -17.98 1.39
CA LYS A 62 -17.74 -17.15 0.81
C LYS A 62 -19.12 -17.53 1.33
N THR A 63 -19.28 -18.74 1.86
CA THR A 63 -20.55 -19.25 2.39
C THR A 63 -20.72 -19.01 3.88
N LEU A 64 -19.78 -18.32 4.53
CA LEU A 64 -19.86 -17.97 5.94
C LEU A 64 -21.08 -17.08 6.21
N SER A 65 -21.76 -17.32 7.33
CA SER A 65 -22.72 -16.35 7.84
C SER A 65 -21.98 -15.13 8.39
N TYR A 66 -22.72 -14.03 8.62
CA TYR A 66 -22.16 -12.85 9.28
C TYR A 66 -21.57 -13.18 10.66
N ASP A 67 -22.24 -14.04 11.42
CA ASP A 67 -21.78 -14.44 12.75
C ASP A 67 -20.52 -15.30 12.69
N ASP A 68 -20.43 -16.23 11.72
CA ASP A 68 -19.24 -17.04 11.51
C ASP A 68 -18.03 -16.17 11.16
N TRP A 69 -18.19 -15.22 10.24
CA TRP A 69 -17.12 -14.32 9.83
C TRP A 69 -16.70 -13.36 10.96
N ARG A 70 -17.67 -12.83 11.73
CA ARG A 70 -17.40 -11.95 12.88
C ARG A 70 -16.70 -12.65 14.05
N ASP A 71 -16.88 -13.96 14.19
CA ASP A 71 -16.18 -14.78 15.19
C ASP A 71 -14.68 -14.91 14.87
N ILE A 72 -14.25 -14.66 13.62
CA ILE A 72 -12.83 -14.66 13.22
C ILE A 72 -12.16 -13.36 13.67
N ARG A 73 -11.12 -13.46 14.51
CA ARG A 73 -10.43 -12.31 15.10
C ARG A 73 -8.92 -12.43 15.00
N TYR A 74 -8.28 -11.38 14.51
CA TYR A 74 -6.82 -11.28 14.53
C TYR A 74 -6.31 -11.19 15.97
N MET A 75 -5.26 -11.93 16.29
CA MET A 75 -4.61 -12.00 17.59
C MET A 75 -3.67 -10.79 17.78
N PRO A 76 -3.95 -9.83 18.69
CA PRO A 76 -3.13 -8.62 18.83
C PRO A 76 -1.65 -8.89 19.14
N GLU A 77 -1.35 -9.98 19.83
CA GLU A 77 0.00 -10.47 20.12
C GLU A 77 0.78 -10.90 18.89
N LYS A 78 0.09 -11.21 17.78
CA LYS A 78 0.69 -11.56 16.48
C LYS A 78 0.90 -10.35 15.57
N SER A 79 0.56 -9.13 16.03
CA SER A 79 0.69 -7.91 15.23
C SER A 79 2.11 -7.74 14.71
N ILE A 80 2.22 -7.38 13.44
CA ILE A 80 3.50 -7.17 12.77
C ILE A 80 4.19 -5.96 13.42
N TRP A 81 5.50 -6.11 13.68
CA TRP A 81 6.38 -5.14 14.36
C TRP A 81 6.14 -4.92 15.86
N ARG A 82 5.24 -5.68 16.48
CA ARG A 82 4.96 -5.58 17.92
C ARG A 82 6.18 -5.81 18.79
N ASP A 83 6.90 -6.91 18.56
CA ASP A 83 8.07 -7.29 19.37
C ASP A 83 9.25 -6.31 19.19
N GLU A 84 9.26 -5.58 18.07
CA GLU A 84 10.25 -4.56 17.76
C GLU A 84 9.97 -3.21 18.45
N LYS A 85 8.78 -3.08 19.07
CA LYS A 85 8.32 -1.88 19.78
C LYS A 85 8.35 -0.63 18.90
N LEU A 86 7.89 -0.77 17.66
CA LEU A 86 7.78 0.33 16.71
C LEU A 86 6.57 1.22 17.01
N PRO A 87 6.55 2.48 16.52
CA PRO A 87 5.40 3.38 16.73
C PRO A 87 4.14 2.98 15.96
N PHE A 88 4.25 2.00 15.06
CA PHE A 88 3.15 1.44 14.30
C PHE A 88 3.18 -0.09 14.35
N GLU A 89 2.00 -0.69 14.45
CA GLU A 89 1.78 -2.14 14.31
C GLU A 89 0.76 -2.39 13.21
N LEU A 90 0.85 -3.55 12.52
CA LEU A 90 -0.12 -3.97 11.53
C LEU A 90 -0.88 -5.21 11.98
N GLN A 91 -2.15 -5.26 11.66
CA GLN A 91 -2.99 -6.45 11.77
C GLN A 91 -3.71 -6.67 10.45
N CYS A 92 -3.97 -7.94 10.10
CA CYS A 92 -4.58 -8.28 8.83
C CYS A 92 -6.04 -8.71 9.01
N PHE A 93 -6.85 -8.52 7.97
CA PHE A 93 -8.22 -9.01 7.92
C PHE A 93 -8.29 -10.38 7.23
N HIS A 94 -9.08 -11.27 7.81
CA HIS A 94 -9.34 -12.57 7.23
C HIS A 94 -10.32 -12.46 6.04
N PRO A 95 -10.08 -13.13 4.90
CA PRO A 95 -11.02 -13.18 3.78
C PRO A 95 -12.30 -13.96 4.11
N GLY A 96 -13.36 -13.71 3.33
CA GLY A 96 -14.65 -14.39 3.47
C GLY A 96 -15.83 -13.44 3.57
N LEU A 97 -17.04 -14.03 3.56
CA LEU A 97 -18.32 -13.33 3.44
C LEU A 97 -18.31 -12.43 2.19
N VAL A 98 -18.31 -11.11 2.37
CA VAL A 98 -18.28 -10.11 1.29
C VAL A 98 -16.87 -9.76 0.82
N TYR A 99 -15.84 -10.18 1.56
CA TYR A 99 -14.43 -10.00 1.19
C TYR A 99 -13.98 -11.21 0.39
N ASP A 100 -14.47 -11.29 -0.85
CA ASP A 100 -14.27 -12.39 -1.79
C ASP A 100 -13.00 -12.24 -2.66
N ARG A 101 -12.26 -11.15 -2.44
CA ARG A 101 -10.97 -10.83 -3.06
C ARG A 101 -9.91 -10.65 -1.99
N THR A 102 -8.74 -11.24 -2.23
CA THR A 102 -7.57 -11.03 -1.38
C THR A 102 -6.60 -10.01 -1.99
N VAL A 103 -5.76 -9.48 -1.11
CA VAL A 103 -4.69 -8.54 -1.43
C VAL A 103 -3.35 -9.15 -1.04
N SER A 104 -2.35 -8.93 -1.89
CA SER A 104 -0.96 -9.23 -1.55
C SER A 104 -0.40 -8.14 -0.64
N ILE A 105 0.24 -8.53 0.44
CA ILE A 105 0.90 -7.59 1.37
C ILE A 105 2.40 -7.88 1.33
N ASN A 106 3.19 -6.84 1.11
CA ASN A 106 4.64 -6.89 1.14
C ASN A 106 5.17 -5.89 2.16
N LEU A 107 6.23 -6.27 2.87
CA LEU A 107 6.95 -5.40 3.79
C LEU A 107 8.22 -4.90 3.10
N VAL A 108 8.48 -3.60 3.21
CA VAL A 108 9.68 -2.97 2.65
C VAL A 108 10.61 -2.56 3.79
N GLU A 109 11.79 -3.18 3.87
CA GLU A 109 12.79 -2.90 4.90
C GLU A 109 14.17 -2.71 4.25
N SER A 110 14.76 -1.52 4.45
CA SER A 110 16.08 -1.18 3.88
C SER A 110 16.20 -1.40 2.36
N GLY A 111 15.10 -1.25 1.62
CA GLY A 111 15.02 -1.47 0.18
C GLY A 111 14.73 -2.91 -0.24
N ALA A 112 14.77 -3.87 0.68
CA ALA A 112 14.33 -5.25 0.42
C ALA A 112 12.81 -5.37 0.54
N ILE A 113 12.21 -6.15 -0.35
CA ILE A 113 10.79 -6.45 -0.37
C ILE A 113 10.60 -7.89 0.07
N THR A 114 9.79 -8.10 1.11
CA THR A 114 9.44 -9.44 1.60
C THR A 114 7.93 -9.60 1.56
N HIS A 115 7.46 -10.66 0.90
CA HIS A 115 6.05 -11.02 0.91
C HIS A 115 5.63 -11.47 2.32
N LEU A 116 4.49 -10.96 2.80
CA LEU A 116 3.85 -11.41 4.03
C LEU A 116 2.86 -12.54 3.67
N PRO A 117 3.21 -13.83 3.90
CA PRO A 117 2.32 -14.94 3.61
C PRO A 117 1.11 -14.93 4.54
N PHE A 118 0.01 -15.53 4.10
CA PHE A 118 -1.15 -15.73 4.96
C PHE A 118 -0.81 -16.68 6.13
N ASP A 119 -0.94 -16.17 7.35
CA ASP A 119 -0.77 -16.94 8.59
C ASP A 119 -2.12 -17.21 9.24
N SER A 120 -2.63 -18.43 9.09
CA SER A 120 -3.89 -18.85 9.72
C SER A 120 -3.79 -18.84 11.25
N SER A 121 -2.59 -19.05 11.82
CA SER A 121 -2.36 -19.07 13.27
C SER A 121 -2.39 -17.68 13.90
N ALA A 122 -2.42 -16.62 13.09
CA ALA A 122 -2.62 -15.25 13.56
C ALA A 122 -4.09 -14.92 13.87
N PHE A 123 -5.01 -15.86 13.62
CA PHE A 123 -6.44 -15.68 13.83
C PHE A 123 -7.00 -16.68 14.84
N GLN A 124 -7.89 -16.18 15.70
CA GLN A 124 -8.82 -17.01 16.47
C GLN A 124 -10.09 -17.19 15.63
N TYR A 125 -10.50 -18.44 15.44
CA TYR A 125 -11.67 -18.79 14.62
C TYR A 125 -12.95 -18.97 15.44
N GLY A 126 -12.88 -18.86 16.78
CA GLY A 126 -14.04 -19.00 17.64
C GLY A 126 -14.68 -20.39 17.52
N ARG A 127 -15.96 -20.44 17.14
CA ARG A 127 -16.72 -21.69 16.98
C ARG A 127 -16.53 -22.38 15.62
N ASN A 128 -15.84 -21.71 14.70
CA ASN A 128 -15.65 -22.21 13.35
C ASN A 128 -14.71 -23.42 13.32
N THR A 129 -15.08 -24.45 12.55
CA THR A 129 -14.32 -25.71 12.44
C THR A 129 -13.57 -25.87 11.12
N PHE A 130 -13.63 -24.87 10.23
CA PHE A 130 -13.02 -24.93 8.89
C PHE A 130 -11.58 -24.40 8.84
N ALA A 131 -10.99 -23.96 9.95
CA ALA A 131 -9.67 -23.32 9.98
C ALA A 131 -8.57 -24.18 9.33
N GLU A 132 -8.60 -25.50 9.55
CA GLU A 132 -7.64 -26.46 8.98
C GLU A 132 -7.85 -26.71 7.47
N GLN A 133 -9.00 -26.31 6.92
CA GLN A 133 -9.34 -26.47 5.51
C GLN A 133 -8.89 -25.26 4.66
N ILE A 134 -8.36 -24.22 5.31
CA ILE A 134 -7.94 -22.99 4.65
C ILE A 134 -6.54 -23.21 4.06
N ALA A 135 -6.42 -23.04 2.75
CA ALA A 135 -5.12 -23.07 2.09
C ALA A 135 -4.21 -21.93 2.59
N THR A 136 -2.91 -22.17 2.63
CA THR A 136 -1.93 -21.19 3.17
C THR A 136 -1.57 -20.09 2.19
N ASP A 137 -2.02 -20.17 0.93
CA ASP A 137 -1.67 -19.26 -0.17
C ASP A 137 -2.81 -18.30 -0.56
N ILE A 138 -3.85 -18.18 0.28
CA ILE A 138 -5.05 -17.40 -0.06
C ILE A 138 -4.87 -15.88 -0.02
N GLY A 139 -3.88 -15.37 0.72
CA GLY A 139 -3.70 -13.93 0.99
C GLY A 139 -4.66 -13.36 2.04
N TYR A 140 -4.68 -12.03 2.20
CA TYR A 140 -5.49 -11.33 3.22
C TYR A 140 -6.63 -10.53 2.58
N ALA A 141 -7.70 -10.23 3.32
CA ALA A 141 -8.76 -9.34 2.82
C ALA A 141 -8.34 -7.86 2.76
N GLY A 142 -7.34 -7.51 3.56
CA GLY A 142 -6.91 -6.15 3.83
C GLY A 142 -6.10 -6.09 5.11
N PHE A 143 -5.83 -4.88 5.60
CA PHE A 143 -5.09 -4.67 6.83
C PHE A 143 -5.51 -3.38 7.53
N ARG A 144 -5.05 -3.25 8.77
CA ARG A 144 -5.22 -2.07 9.61
C ARG A 144 -3.92 -1.70 10.29
N VAL A 145 -3.75 -0.42 10.54
CA VAL A 145 -2.58 0.16 11.20
C VAL A 145 -2.97 0.70 12.56
N HIS A 146 -2.16 0.36 13.55
CA HIS A 146 -2.30 0.79 14.93
C HIS A 146 -1.18 1.76 15.29
N SER A 147 -1.49 2.77 16.11
CA SER A 147 -0.51 3.68 16.69
C SER A 147 -0.98 4.24 18.03
N ALA A 148 -0.08 4.80 18.83
CA ALA A 148 -0.36 5.39 20.13
C ALA A 148 -1.06 6.76 20.01
N ILE A 149 -2.20 6.82 19.30
CA ILE A 149 -2.88 8.07 18.96
C ILE A 149 -3.64 8.68 20.16
N ASN A 150 -4.26 7.85 21.01
CA ASN A 150 -5.03 8.33 22.15
C ASN A 150 -4.20 8.33 23.44
N LYS A 151 -3.48 7.24 23.72
CA LYS A 151 -2.64 7.08 24.92
C LYS A 151 -1.34 6.33 24.61
N LYS A 152 -0.27 6.64 25.34
CA LYS A 152 1.07 6.05 25.08
C LYS A 152 1.17 4.54 25.37
N SER A 153 0.29 4.00 26.20
CA SER A 153 0.34 2.61 26.66
C SER A 153 -0.42 1.62 25.77
N TYR A 154 -1.06 2.09 24.71
CA TYR A 154 -1.91 1.28 23.85
C TYR A 154 -1.87 1.81 22.42
N LEU A 155 -1.79 0.91 21.44
CA LEU A 155 -1.86 1.28 20.03
C LEU A 155 -3.29 1.09 19.53
N ASP A 156 -4.00 2.19 19.39
CA ASP A 156 -5.35 2.22 18.81
C ASP A 156 -5.26 2.07 17.29
N GLU A 157 -6.27 1.42 16.71
CA GLU A 157 -6.47 1.39 15.26
C GLU A 157 -6.77 2.82 14.77
N PHE A 158 -6.08 3.27 13.71
CA PHE A 158 -6.31 4.61 13.16
C PHE A 158 -6.41 4.65 11.64
N LEU A 159 -6.06 3.57 10.93
CA LEU A 159 -6.10 3.48 9.47
C LEU A 159 -6.46 2.06 9.04
N VAL A 160 -7.42 1.91 8.13
CA VAL A 160 -7.90 0.62 7.61
C VAL A 160 -7.95 0.67 6.09
N PHE A 161 -7.45 -0.38 5.44
CA PHE A 161 -7.66 -0.69 4.02
C PHE A 161 -8.39 -2.02 3.92
N LEU A 162 -9.65 -1.99 3.47
CA LEU A 162 -10.50 -3.18 3.43
C LEU A 162 -11.66 -2.99 2.45
N GLY A 163 -11.77 -3.90 1.47
CA GLY A 163 -12.82 -3.90 0.46
C GLY A 163 -12.59 -2.93 -0.68
N ALA A 164 -12.65 -3.43 -1.91
CA ALA A 164 -12.35 -2.68 -3.14
C ALA A 164 -11.12 -1.75 -2.97
N SER A 165 -11.25 -0.45 -3.26
CA SER A 165 -10.19 0.55 -3.05
C SER A 165 -10.49 1.46 -1.85
N TYR A 166 -11.31 1.00 -0.89
CA TYR A 166 -11.70 1.80 0.27
C TYR A 166 -10.61 1.84 1.33
N PHE A 167 -10.53 2.98 1.99
CA PHE A 167 -9.80 3.12 3.23
C PHE A 167 -10.50 4.10 4.18
N ARG A 168 -10.22 3.96 5.47
CA ARG A 168 -10.75 4.84 6.52
C ARG A 168 -9.63 5.25 7.45
N ALA A 169 -9.70 6.47 7.95
CA ALA A 169 -8.78 6.97 8.96
C ALA A 169 -9.56 7.58 10.13
N VAL A 170 -9.00 7.51 11.33
CA VAL A 170 -9.58 8.06 12.56
C VAL A 170 -8.59 9.02 13.21
N PRO A 171 -9.00 10.27 13.51
CA PRO A 171 -8.22 11.18 14.31
C PRO A 171 -8.35 10.88 15.82
N LYS A 172 -7.48 11.50 16.61
CA LYS A 172 -7.46 11.32 18.07
C LYS A 172 -8.84 11.58 18.70
N GLY A 173 -9.28 10.64 19.53
CA GLY A 173 -10.52 10.75 20.30
C GLY A 173 -11.80 10.60 19.49
N GLN A 174 -11.73 10.22 18.21
CA GLN A 174 -12.91 9.97 17.37
C GLN A 174 -13.10 8.48 17.06
N VAL A 175 -14.15 8.19 16.31
CA VAL A 175 -14.51 6.85 15.82
C VAL A 175 -14.67 6.88 14.29
N TYR A 176 -14.73 5.71 13.65
CA TYR A 176 -14.98 5.66 12.21
C TYR A 176 -16.34 6.24 11.83
N GLY A 177 -16.33 7.09 10.80
CA GLY A 177 -17.53 7.57 10.11
C GLY A 177 -17.42 7.29 8.61
N LEU A 178 -17.02 8.30 7.85
CA LEU A 178 -16.87 8.21 6.40
C LEU A 178 -15.69 7.32 5.97
N SER A 179 -15.72 6.91 4.70
CA SER A 179 -14.62 6.25 4.01
C SER A 179 -14.14 7.08 2.83
N ALA A 180 -12.87 6.95 2.49
CA ALA A 180 -12.32 7.39 1.22
C ALA A 180 -12.15 6.19 0.29
N ARG A 181 -12.01 6.43 -1.02
CA ARG A 181 -11.59 5.40 -1.99
C ARG A 181 -10.42 5.88 -2.83
N GLY A 182 -9.65 4.95 -3.38
CA GLY A 182 -8.58 5.26 -4.33
C GLY A 182 -9.11 5.86 -5.63
N LEU A 183 -10.19 5.29 -6.17
CA LEU A 183 -10.80 5.72 -7.42
C LEU A 183 -12.28 5.32 -7.47
N ALA A 184 -13.12 6.16 -8.08
CA ALA A 184 -14.49 5.82 -8.43
C ALA A 184 -14.70 5.95 -9.94
N ILE A 185 -15.41 5.00 -10.55
CA ILE A 185 -15.64 4.96 -12.00
C ILE A 185 -17.13 4.78 -12.25
N ASP A 186 -17.71 5.67 -13.05
CA ASP A 186 -19.10 5.61 -13.47
C ASP A 186 -20.11 5.58 -12.31
N THR A 187 -19.76 6.15 -11.14
CA THR A 187 -20.68 6.31 -10.02
C THR A 187 -21.93 7.10 -10.44
N ALA A 188 -23.11 6.57 -10.13
CA ALA A 188 -24.42 7.10 -10.53
C ALA A 188 -24.64 7.22 -12.05
N GLU A 189 -23.85 6.53 -12.87
CA GLU A 189 -24.15 6.37 -14.30
C GLU A 189 -25.15 5.23 -14.53
N ALA A 190 -26.01 5.38 -15.54
CA ALA A 190 -27.02 4.37 -15.89
C ALA A 190 -26.41 3.01 -16.31
N SER A 191 -25.14 2.99 -16.74
CA SER A 191 -24.41 1.76 -17.07
C SER A 191 -23.95 0.95 -15.85
N GLY A 192 -24.12 1.49 -14.64
CA GLY A 192 -23.62 0.89 -13.40
C GLY A 192 -22.22 1.39 -13.02
N GLU A 193 -21.97 1.42 -11.72
CA GLU A 193 -20.68 1.79 -11.13
C GLU A 193 -19.67 0.64 -11.26
N GLU A 194 -18.44 0.99 -11.62
CA GLU A 194 -17.30 0.08 -11.54
C GLU A 194 -16.52 0.36 -10.24
N PHE A 195 -16.13 -0.71 -9.55
CA PHE A 195 -15.40 -0.65 -8.29
C PHE A 195 -13.97 -1.14 -8.49
N PRO A 196 -12.99 -0.23 -8.71
CA PRO A 196 -11.59 -0.58 -8.65
C PRO A 196 -11.18 -1.06 -7.27
N PHE A 197 -10.23 -1.99 -7.22
CA PHE A 197 -9.73 -2.56 -5.98
C PHE A 197 -8.22 -2.47 -5.85
N PHE A 198 -7.73 -2.32 -4.62
CA PHE A 198 -6.31 -2.50 -4.36
C PHE A 198 -6.00 -3.99 -4.34
N LYS A 199 -5.08 -4.44 -5.20
CA LYS A 199 -4.70 -5.86 -5.30
C LYS A 199 -3.41 -6.17 -4.55
N GLU A 200 -2.55 -5.18 -4.36
CA GLU A 200 -1.24 -5.36 -3.76
C GLU A 200 -0.78 -4.11 -3.01
N PHE A 201 -0.13 -4.32 -1.87
CA PHE A 201 0.42 -3.30 -1.02
C PHE A 201 1.90 -3.55 -0.72
N TRP A 202 2.64 -2.45 -0.58
CA TRP A 202 4.01 -2.44 -0.08
C TRP A 202 4.09 -1.47 1.08
N ILE A 203 4.23 -1.99 2.29
CA ILE A 203 4.20 -1.21 3.53
C ILE A 203 5.63 -1.02 4.01
N VAL A 204 6.08 0.23 4.07
CA VAL A 204 7.44 0.56 4.49
C VAL A 204 7.54 0.42 6.00
N LYS A 205 8.50 -0.40 6.46
CA LYS A 205 8.77 -0.57 7.88
C LYS A 205 9.19 0.77 8.49
N PRO A 206 8.48 1.27 9.52
CA PRO A 206 8.80 2.55 10.13
C PRO A 206 10.05 2.47 11.01
N GLY A 207 10.77 3.57 11.13
CA GLY A 207 11.78 3.77 12.16
C GLY A 207 11.16 3.98 13.55
N LYS A 208 11.95 3.74 14.60
CA LYS A 208 11.52 3.90 16.01
C LYS A 208 11.05 5.33 16.38
N LYS A 209 11.41 6.33 15.58
CA LYS A 209 11.08 7.75 15.80
C LYS A 209 10.13 8.31 14.75
N ASP A 210 9.69 7.48 13.80
CA ASP A 210 8.82 7.93 12.73
C ASP A 210 7.45 8.28 13.29
N LYS A 211 6.87 9.34 12.74
CA LYS A 211 5.53 9.84 13.11
C LYS A 211 4.48 9.52 12.06
N SER A 212 4.90 8.93 10.95
CA SER A 212 4.06 8.60 9.81
C SER A 212 4.41 7.21 9.31
N ILE A 213 3.43 6.52 8.75
CA ILE A 213 3.64 5.28 8.01
C ILE A 213 3.49 5.54 6.51
N THR A 214 4.41 5.00 5.72
CA THR A 214 4.35 5.07 4.25
C THR A 214 3.95 3.71 3.70
N LEU A 215 2.99 3.71 2.77
CA LEU A 215 2.59 2.51 2.04
C LEU A 215 2.31 2.86 0.58
N TYR A 216 2.57 1.90 -0.29
CA TYR A 216 2.25 1.97 -1.70
C TYR A 216 1.18 0.94 -2.04
N ALA A 217 0.34 1.24 -3.02
CA ALA A 217 -0.72 0.33 -3.43
C ALA A 217 -0.86 0.28 -4.96
N LEU A 218 -1.10 -0.93 -5.47
CA LEU A 218 -1.46 -1.19 -6.86
C LEU A 218 -2.97 -1.38 -6.94
N LEU A 219 -3.62 -0.55 -7.73
CA LEU A 219 -5.05 -0.57 -8.01
C LEU A 219 -5.30 -1.19 -9.38
N ASP A 220 -6.36 -1.99 -9.48
CA ASP A 220 -6.76 -2.69 -10.70
C ASP A 220 -8.28 -2.77 -10.81
N SER A 221 -8.80 -2.79 -12.03
CA SER A 221 -10.22 -2.88 -12.35
C SER A 221 -10.44 -3.26 -13.81
N ARG A 222 -11.68 -3.38 -14.27
CA ARG A 222 -11.95 -3.71 -15.67
C ARG A 222 -11.33 -2.70 -16.62
N ARG A 223 -11.44 -1.40 -16.32
CA ARG A 223 -11.09 -0.32 -17.25
C ARG A 223 -9.97 0.59 -16.78
N ALA A 224 -9.45 0.43 -15.57
CA ALA A 224 -8.36 1.25 -15.07
C ALA A 224 -7.40 0.49 -14.16
N THR A 225 -6.17 0.97 -14.12
CA THR A 225 -5.15 0.62 -13.11
C THR A 225 -4.65 1.90 -12.45
N GLY A 226 -3.97 1.76 -11.31
CA GLY A 226 -3.31 2.89 -10.71
C GLY A 226 -2.21 2.51 -9.73
N ALA A 227 -1.26 3.42 -9.58
CA ALA A 227 -0.23 3.37 -8.56
C ALA A 227 -0.51 4.45 -7.52
N PHE A 228 -0.41 4.10 -6.24
CA PHE A 228 -0.69 5.01 -5.15
C PHE A 228 0.46 5.01 -4.15
N ARG A 229 0.74 6.18 -3.58
CA ARG A 229 1.57 6.37 -2.39
C ARG A 229 0.73 7.06 -1.33
N PHE A 230 0.66 6.47 -0.15
CA PHE A 230 0.01 7.03 1.02
C PHE A 230 1.06 7.30 2.10
N VAL A 231 0.99 8.47 2.71
CA VAL A 231 1.73 8.80 3.95
C VAL A 231 0.72 9.19 5.00
N ALA A 232 0.52 8.32 5.99
CA ALA A 232 -0.47 8.53 7.03
C ALA A 232 0.20 8.97 8.34
N THR A 233 -0.21 10.12 8.86
CA THR A 233 0.29 10.72 10.10
C THR A 233 -0.86 10.83 11.10
N PRO A 234 -0.93 9.96 12.13
CA PRO A 234 -1.96 10.06 13.17
C PRO A 234 -1.73 11.27 14.08
N GLY A 235 -2.81 11.90 14.53
CA GLY A 235 -2.73 13.08 15.39
C GLY A 235 -4.09 13.62 15.82
N ALA A 236 -4.11 14.88 16.29
CA ALA A 236 -5.36 15.60 16.53
C ALA A 236 -6.25 15.60 15.27
N GLU A 237 -5.59 15.73 14.13
CA GLU A 237 -6.09 15.29 12.83
C GLU A 237 -5.23 14.11 12.38
N THR A 238 -5.84 13.11 11.75
CA THR A 238 -5.09 12.09 11.02
C THR A 238 -5.01 12.54 9.56
N VAL A 239 -3.81 12.88 9.11
CA VAL A 239 -3.56 13.35 7.74
C VAL A 239 -3.07 12.17 6.91
N VAL A 240 -3.65 11.97 5.73
CA VAL A 240 -3.21 10.97 4.76
C VAL A 240 -2.86 11.68 3.46
N ASP A 241 -1.57 11.90 3.22
CA ASP A 241 -1.10 12.44 1.95
C ASP A 241 -1.15 11.34 0.88
N VAL A 242 -1.85 11.62 -0.23
CA VAL A 242 -2.05 10.65 -1.32
C VAL A 242 -1.47 11.20 -2.62
N GLN A 243 -0.59 10.43 -3.25
CA GLN A 243 -0.16 10.64 -4.63
C GLN A 243 -0.62 9.45 -5.46
N SER A 244 -1.11 9.71 -6.67
CA SER A 244 -1.53 8.63 -7.57
C SER A 244 -1.20 8.89 -9.03
N VAL A 245 -0.99 7.81 -9.77
CA VAL A 245 -0.88 7.77 -11.23
C VAL A 245 -1.89 6.76 -11.74
N LEU A 246 -2.74 7.15 -12.67
CA LEU A 246 -3.83 6.32 -13.19
C LEU A 246 -3.61 6.03 -14.68
N PHE A 247 -3.93 4.80 -15.08
CA PHE A 247 -3.91 4.38 -16.48
C PHE A 247 -5.26 3.77 -16.85
N PHE A 248 -5.77 4.11 -18.04
CA PHE A 248 -7.05 3.60 -18.53
C PHE A 248 -6.81 2.54 -19.60
N ARG A 249 -7.46 1.38 -19.43
CA ARG A 249 -7.51 0.31 -20.44
C ARG A 249 -8.55 0.60 -21.52
N GLU A 250 -9.67 1.18 -21.11
CA GLU A 250 -10.80 1.52 -21.98
C GLU A 250 -11.34 2.91 -21.58
N PRO A 251 -12.09 3.59 -22.46
CA PRO A 251 -12.82 4.79 -22.11
C PRO A 251 -13.82 4.56 -20.95
N VAL A 252 -13.98 5.59 -20.14
CA VAL A 252 -14.84 5.69 -18.97
C VAL A 252 -15.70 6.94 -19.10
N LYS A 253 -16.92 6.94 -18.57
CA LYS A 253 -17.82 8.09 -18.71
C LYS A 253 -17.58 9.12 -17.61
N LYS A 254 -17.38 8.65 -16.38
CA LYS A 254 -17.19 9.49 -15.20
C LYS A 254 -16.07 8.97 -14.33
N ILE A 255 -15.21 9.88 -13.90
CA ILE A 255 -14.11 9.60 -12.98
C ILE A 255 -14.27 10.42 -11.71
N GLY A 256 -14.28 9.74 -10.56
CA GLY A 256 -14.22 10.34 -9.23
C GLY A 256 -12.79 10.28 -8.69
N ILE A 257 -12.15 11.45 -8.60
CA ILE A 257 -10.84 11.63 -7.96
C ILE A 257 -11.04 12.01 -6.50
N ALA A 258 -10.23 11.44 -5.61
CA ALA A 258 -10.35 11.60 -4.16
C ALA A 258 -11.78 11.40 -3.62
N PRO A 259 -12.48 10.30 -4.00
CA PRO A 259 -13.87 10.08 -3.63
C PRO A 259 -14.02 9.85 -2.13
N LEU A 260 -15.08 10.42 -1.55
CA LEU A 260 -15.54 10.17 -0.19
C LEU A 260 -16.90 9.48 -0.22
N THR A 261 -17.17 8.63 0.77
CA THR A 261 -18.44 7.92 0.94
C THR A 261 -18.84 8.01 2.40
N SER A 262 -20.05 8.49 2.65
CA SER A 262 -20.62 8.61 3.98
C SER A 262 -22.07 8.12 3.98
N MET A 263 -22.73 8.23 5.13
CA MET A 263 -24.11 7.83 5.30
C MET A 263 -24.87 8.93 6.06
N PHE A 264 -26.08 9.23 5.59
CA PHE A 264 -27.01 10.16 6.23
C PHE A 264 -28.39 9.49 6.28
N ILE A 265 -28.96 9.36 7.47
CA ILE A 265 -30.30 8.78 7.65
C ILE A 265 -31.36 9.88 7.63
N PHE A 266 -31.25 10.87 8.54
CA PHE A 266 -32.15 12.02 8.66
C PHE A 266 -31.48 13.15 9.45
N GLY A 267 -32.05 14.35 9.41
CA GLY A 267 -31.65 15.52 10.20
C GLY A 267 -32.73 16.59 10.18
N GLU A 268 -32.54 17.70 10.91
CA GLU A 268 -33.55 18.79 10.98
C GLU A 268 -33.91 19.40 9.61
N ASN A 269 -33.05 19.19 8.61
CA ASN A 269 -33.21 19.69 7.23
C ASN A 269 -33.86 18.68 6.26
N SER A 270 -34.42 17.57 6.75
CA SER A 270 -35.06 16.52 5.92
C SER A 270 -36.49 16.22 6.36
#